data_AF-A0A800K6N1-F1
#
_entry.id   AF-A0A800K6N1-F1
#
_cell.length_a   1.000
_cell.length_b   1.000
_cell.length_c   1.000
_cell.angle_alpha   90.00
_cell.angle_beta   90.00
_cell.angle_gamma   90.00
#
_symmetry.space_group_name_H-M   'P 1'
#
loop_
_entity.id
_entity.type
_entity.pdbx_description
1 polymer ?
#
loop_
_entity_poly.entity_id
_entity_poly.type
_entity_poly.pdbx_seq_one_letter_code
_entity_poly.pdbx_strand_id
1 'polypeptide(L)'
;PIDPGRVGSTGHSYGGILTNWLITRYPDRFKAAVPGAGASNWTSNYALSDVSRSKELEFLGPPWEPEAREVMIRQSAYLNSGGVQAATLFVHGEDDYRVPLEGSIQLYTSLKKQRVPTKLIIYEGMAHGGWGHWNNVHRMINELRWWETYLKPMGTVPVSDPN
;
A
#
# COMPACT_ATOMS: atom_id res chain seq x y z
N PRO A 1 -8.74 19.09 -17.32
CA PRO A 1 -9.49 17.94 -16.73
C PRO A 1 -8.55 16.74 -16.55
N ILE A 2 -8.77 15.90 -15.53
CA ILE A 2 -8.04 14.62 -15.33
C ILE A 2 -8.70 13.54 -16.21
N ASP A 3 -7.89 12.70 -16.87
CA ASP A 3 -8.39 11.53 -17.60
C ASP A 3 -8.76 10.42 -16.61
N PRO A 4 -10.05 10.02 -16.52
CA PRO A 4 -10.49 9.00 -15.58
C PRO A 4 -9.89 7.61 -15.86
N GLY A 5 -9.43 7.37 -17.10
CA GLY A 5 -8.74 6.15 -17.48
C GLY A 5 -7.25 6.12 -17.08
N ARG A 6 -6.71 7.18 -16.49
CA ARG A 6 -5.27 7.31 -16.15
C ARG A 6 -5.06 7.94 -14.77
N VAL A 7 -5.77 7.42 -13.77
CA VAL A 7 -5.63 7.87 -12.38
C VAL A 7 -4.83 6.85 -11.57
N GLY A 8 -3.77 7.32 -10.92
CA GLY A 8 -2.99 6.56 -9.94
C GLY A 8 -3.14 7.09 -8.51
N SER A 9 -2.87 6.24 -7.52
CA SER A 9 -2.82 6.63 -6.09
C SER A 9 -1.50 6.21 -5.46
N THR A 10 -0.87 7.09 -4.70
CA THR A 10 0.39 6.80 -4.00
C THR A 10 0.49 7.57 -2.70
N GLY A 11 1.29 7.05 -1.79
CA GLY A 11 1.62 7.70 -0.54
C GLY A 11 2.49 6.80 0.31
N HIS A 12 3.17 7.40 1.30
CA HIS A 12 3.97 6.70 2.29
C HIS A 12 3.33 6.81 3.68
N SER A 13 3.48 5.80 4.53
CA SER A 13 2.91 5.80 5.89
C SER A 13 1.38 5.93 5.86
N TYR A 14 0.79 6.95 6.50
CA TYR A 14 -0.64 7.24 6.39
C TYR A 14 -1.10 7.43 4.94
N GLY A 15 -0.24 7.96 4.07
CA GLY A 15 -0.52 8.01 2.63
C GLY A 15 -0.64 6.61 2.01
N GLY A 16 0.22 5.66 2.41
CA GLY A 16 0.16 4.28 1.96
C GLY A 16 -1.07 3.54 2.50
N ILE A 17 -1.43 3.80 3.76
CA ILE A 17 -2.70 3.35 4.38
C ILE A 17 -3.88 3.86 3.56
N LEU A 18 -3.90 5.15 3.22
CA LEU A 18 -4.97 5.76 2.43
C LEU A 18 -5.01 5.21 1.00
N THR A 19 -3.87 4.99 0.36
CA THR A 19 -3.79 4.33 -0.95
C THR A 19 -4.40 2.93 -0.90
N ASN A 20 -4.05 2.12 0.11
CA ASN A 20 -4.66 0.80 0.32
C ASN A 20 -6.18 0.90 0.51
N TRP A 21 -6.65 1.84 1.32
CA TRP A 21 -8.08 2.06 1.54
C TRP A 21 -8.80 2.51 0.26
N LEU A 22 -8.23 3.44 -0.50
CA LEU A 22 -8.83 3.98 -1.72
C LEU A 22 -9.01 2.91 -2.80
N ILE A 23 -7.98 2.08 -3.05
CA ILE A 23 -8.08 1.06 -4.10
C ILE A 23 -9.04 -0.07 -3.72
N THR A 24 -9.23 -0.35 -2.43
CA THR A 24 -10.16 -1.38 -1.95
C THR A 24 -11.58 -0.86 -1.81
N ARG A 25 -11.75 0.42 -1.48
CA ARG A 25 -13.06 1.07 -1.41
C ARG A 25 -13.64 1.41 -2.79
N TYR A 26 -12.80 1.79 -3.73
CA TYR A 26 -13.17 2.16 -5.11
C TYR A 26 -12.41 1.29 -6.12
N PRO A 27 -12.77 0.00 -6.24
CA PRO A 27 -11.97 -1.01 -6.92
C PRO A 27 -11.71 -0.77 -8.41
N ASP A 28 -12.54 0.03 -9.07
CA ASP A 28 -12.50 0.35 -10.50
C ASP A 28 -11.98 1.76 -10.81
N ARG A 29 -11.76 2.59 -9.78
CA ARG A 29 -11.43 4.01 -9.94
C ARG A 29 -9.97 4.27 -10.33
N PHE A 30 -9.06 3.41 -9.89
CA PHE A 30 -7.62 3.59 -10.04
C PHE A 30 -7.06 2.55 -11.00
N LYS A 31 -6.15 2.97 -11.88
CA LYS A 31 -5.43 2.05 -12.78
C LYS A 31 -4.15 1.50 -12.17
N ALA A 32 -3.49 2.30 -11.34
CA ALA A 32 -2.26 1.90 -10.67
C ALA A 32 -2.18 2.47 -9.26
N ALA A 33 -1.45 1.80 -8.38
CA ALA A 33 -1.19 2.24 -7.02
C ALA A 33 0.21 1.91 -6.54
N VAL A 34 0.76 2.77 -5.67
CA VAL A 34 2.03 2.55 -4.97
C VAL A 34 1.88 2.91 -3.49
N PRO A 35 1.38 1.99 -2.65
CA PRO A 35 1.39 2.16 -1.21
C PRO A 35 2.80 1.88 -0.64
N GLY A 36 3.45 2.92 -0.11
CA GLY A 36 4.68 2.83 0.67
C GLY A 36 4.39 2.72 2.17
N ALA A 37 5.01 1.78 2.88
CA ALA A 37 4.85 1.58 4.32
C ALA A 37 3.38 1.64 4.80
N GLY A 38 2.49 0.91 4.10
CA GLY A 38 1.05 0.96 4.33
C GLY A 38 0.52 -0.22 5.17
N ALA A 39 -0.47 0.06 6.02
CA ALA A 39 -1.23 -0.96 6.75
C ALA A 39 -2.42 -1.47 5.92
N SER A 40 -2.88 -2.69 6.20
CA SER A 40 -4.09 -3.24 5.57
C SER A 40 -4.99 -4.04 6.52
N ASN A 41 -4.56 -4.29 7.75
CA ASN A 41 -5.29 -5.03 8.78
C ASN A 41 -5.07 -4.40 10.16
N TRP A 42 -6.11 -3.75 10.67
CA TRP A 42 -6.02 -2.98 11.91
C TRP A 42 -5.98 -3.84 13.16
N THR A 43 -6.59 -5.03 13.16
CA THR A 43 -6.53 -5.92 14.34
C THR A 43 -5.13 -6.49 14.53
N SER A 44 -4.41 -6.77 13.44
CA SER A 44 -3.00 -7.16 13.46
C SER A 44 -2.10 -5.99 13.81
N ASN A 45 -2.29 -4.85 13.13
CA ASN A 45 -1.49 -3.66 13.32
C ASN A 45 -1.54 -3.15 14.77
N TYR A 46 -2.69 -3.23 15.45
CA TYR A 46 -2.82 -2.90 16.87
C TYR A 46 -1.80 -3.64 17.75
N ALA A 47 -1.57 -4.93 17.50
CA ALA A 47 -0.70 -5.75 18.33
C ALA A 47 0.79 -5.64 17.96
N LEU A 48 1.09 -5.36 16.69
CA LEU A 48 2.46 -5.37 16.18
C LEU A 48 3.11 -3.98 16.14
N SER A 49 2.31 -2.91 16.05
CA SER A 49 2.80 -1.54 15.93
C SER A 49 3.34 -1.01 17.26
N ASP A 50 4.45 -0.26 17.19
CA ASP A 50 5.04 0.49 18.31
C ASP A 50 4.13 1.61 18.85
N VAL A 51 3.02 1.93 18.16
CA VAL A 51 2.06 2.98 18.51
C VAL A 51 0.63 2.45 18.68
N SER A 52 0.47 1.23 19.23
CA SER A 52 -0.83 0.59 19.49
C SER A 52 -1.86 1.50 20.18
N ARG A 53 -1.43 2.29 21.17
CA ARG A 53 -2.30 3.24 21.90
C ARG A 53 -2.97 4.27 20.99
N SER A 54 -2.33 4.69 19.90
CA SER A 54 -2.94 5.64 18.95
C SER A 54 -4.19 5.04 18.28
N LYS A 55 -4.23 3.72 18.12
CA LYS A 55 -5.33 2.98 17.49
C LYS A 55 -6.58 2.95 18.36
N GLU A 56 -6.45 3.01 19.68
CA GLU A 56 -7.61 3.14 20.57
C GLU A 56 -8.33 4.48 20.36
N LEU A 57 -7.58 5.55 20.12
CA LEU A 57 -8.14 6.87 19.81
C LEU A 57 -8.78 6.89 18.40
N GLU A 58 -8.17 6.22 17.43
CA GLU A 58 -8.68 6.16 16.05
C GLU A 58 -9.93 5.27 15.90
N PHE A 59 -10.02 4.19 16.70
CA PHE A 59 -11.06 3.15 16.56
C PHE A 59 -12.02 3.07 17.75
N LEU A 60 -11.99 4.07 18.64
CA LEU A 60 -12.89 4.20 19.80
C LEU A 60 -12.76 3.08 20.85
N GLY A 61 -11.60 2.43 20.89
CA GLY A 61 -11.30 1.38 21.87
C GLY A 61 -10.31 0.32 21.38
N PRO A 62 -9.94 -0.63 22.25
CA PRO A 62 -9.10 -1.78 21.92
C PRO A 62 -9.85 -2.90 21.16
N PRO A 63 -9.13 -3.83 20.50
CA PRO A 63 -9.75 -4.85 19.63
C PRO A 63 -10.55 -5.95 20.36
N TRP A 64 -10.51 -6.04 21.68
CA TRP A 64 -11.38 -6.95 22.45
C TRP A 64 -12.75 -6.34 22.75
N GLU A 65 -12.94 -5.04 22.50
CA GLU A 65 -14.24 -4.39 22.58
C GLU A 65 -14.99 -4.56 21.24
N PRO A 66 -16.25 -5.05 21.25
CA PRO A 66 -16.96 -5.40 20.02
C PRO A 66 -17.07 -4.26 19.00
N GLU A 67 -17.40 -3.05 19.47
CA GLU A 67 -17.64 -1.87 18.64
C GLU A 67 -16.34 -1.43 17.96
N ALA A 68 -15.24 -1.31 18.72
CA ALA A 68 -13.94 -0.94 18.19
C ALA A 68 -13.41 -2.00 17.19
N ARG A 69 -13.58 -3.28 17.52
CA ARG A 69 -13.21 -4.39 16.63
C ARG A 69 -13.97 -4.35 15.31
N GLU A 70 -15.27 -4.04 15.33
CA GLU A 70 -16.05 -3.91 14.11
C GLU A 70 -15.52 -2.77 13.22
N VAL A 71 -15.19 -1.62 13.81
CA VAL A 71 -14.60 -0.50 13.06
C VAL A 71 -13.25 -0.89 12.47
N MET A 72 -12.36 -1.54 13.24
CA MET A 72 -11.06 -2.02 12.75
C MET A 72 -11.21 -3.01 11.59
N ILE A 73 -12.10 -3.98 11.69
CA ILE A 73 -12.38 -4.96 10.62
C ILE A 73 -12.90 -4.23 9.38
N ARG A 74 -13.89 -3.35 9.53
CA ARG A 74 -14.49 -2.59 8.43
C ARG A 74 -13.48 -1.70 7.71
N GLN A 75 -12.52 -1.11 8.43
CA GLN A 75 -11.49 -0.25 7.85
C GLN A 75 -10.25 -1.01 7.32
N SER A 76 -10.18 -2.33 7.50
CA SER A 76 -9.05 -3.14 7.05
C SER A 76 -9.11 -3.41 5.55
N ALA A 77 -8.24 -2.76 4.78
CA ALA A 77 -8.17 -2.86 3.33
C ALA A 77 -8.01 -4.31 2.83
N TYR A 78 -7.23 -5.14 3.55
CA TYR A 78 -7.03 -6.56 3.19
C TYR A 78 -8.34 -7.34 3.09
N LEU A 79 -9.25 -7.16 4.06
CA LEU A 79 -10.54 -7.84 4.10
C LEU A 79 -11.51 -7.32 3.03
N ASN A 80 -11.28 -6.09 2.53
CA ASN A 80 -12.09 -5.44 1.50
C ASN A 80 -11.44 -5.52 0.11
N SER A 81 -10.41 -6.35 -0.09
CA SER A 81 -9.61 -6.36 -1.33
C SER A 81 -10.28 -7.04 -2.53
N GLY A 82 -11.52 -7.51 -2.39
CA GLY A 82 -12.27 -8.16 -3.46
C GLY A 82 -12.57 -7.21 -4.63
N GLY A 83 -12.19 -7.62 -5.84
CA GLY A 83 -12.54 -6.90 -7.08
C GLY A 83 -11.64 -5.72 -7.43
N VAL A 84 -10.59 -5.44 -6.64
CA VAL A 84 -9.59 -4.41 -6.93
C VAL A 84 -9.00 -4.63 -8.33
N GLN A 85 -8.96 -3.57 -9.15
CA GLN A 85 -8.39 -3.62 -10.51
C GLN A 85 -7.03 -2.92 -10.62
N ALA A 86 -6.69 -2.05 -9.67
CA ALA A 86 -5.48 -1.24 -9.73
C ALA A 86 -4.22 -2.11 -9.65
N ALA A 87 -3.35 -1.99 -10.66
CA ALA A 87 -2.03 -2.61 -10.61
C ALA A 87 -1.22 -2.01 -9.45
N THR A 88 -0.78 -2.82 -8.49
CA THR A 88 -0.24 -2.29 -7.22
C THR A 88 1.21 -2.71 -6.96
N LEU A 89 2.09 -1.72 -6.77
CA LEU A 89 3.47 -1.91 -6.32
C LEU A 89 3.57 -1.53 -4.84
N PHE A 90 3.78 -2.52 -3.98
CA PHE A 90 4.02 -2.32 -2.56
C PHE A 90 5.51 -2.05 -2.32
N VAL A 91 5.81 -1.10 -1.45
CA VAL A 91 7.18 -0.78 -1.04
C VAL A 91 7.24 -0.66 0.49
N HIS A 92 8.14 -1.40 1.14
CA HIS A 92 8.18 -1.47 2.59
C HIS A 92 9.60 -1.70 3.12
N GLY A 93 9.87 -1.27 4.35
CA GLY A 93 11.04 -1.69 5.12
C GLY A 93 10.77 -3.00 5.87
N GLU A 94 11.78 -3.84 6.06
CA GLU A 94 11.63 -5.10 6.81
C GLU A 94 11.40 -4.86 8.32
N ASP A 95 12.12 -3.89 8.89
CA ASP A 95 12.12 -3.56 10.33
C ASP A 95 11.18 -2.39 10.66
N ASP A 96 10.09 -2.24 9.91
CA ASP A 96 9.10 -1.18 10.14
C ASP A 96 8.18 -1.52 11.32
N TYR A 97 8.60 -1.19 12.55
CA TYR A 97 7.75 -1.37 13.73
C TYR A 97 6.64 -0.31 13.85
N ARG A 98 6.64 0.75 13.02
CA ARG A 98 5.62 1.81 13.05
C ARG A 98 4.37 1.38 12.31
N VAL A 99 4.55 0.94 11.07
CA VAL A 99 3.52 0.30 10.26
C VAL A 99 4.04 -1.06 9.86
N PRO A 100 3.76 -2.12 10.64
CA PRO A 100 4.33 -3.43 10.40
C PRO A 100 4.11 -4.01 8.99
N LEU A 101 5.19 -4.64 8.48
CA LEU A 101 5.33 -5.18 7.11
C LEU A 101 4.20 -6.15 6.72
N GLU A 102 3.64 -6.88 7.69
CA GLU A 102 2.59 -7.86 7.44
C GLU A 102 1.39 -7.24 6.72
N GLY A 103 1.09 -5.97 6.99
CA GLY A 103 0.01 -5.26 6.30
C GLY A 103 0.22 -5.21 4.78
N SER A 104 1.45 -4.98 4.33
CA SER A 104 1.77 -5.00 2.89
C SER A 104 1.79 -6.41 2.32
N ILE A 105 2.32 -7.40 3.06
CA ILE A 105 2.32 -8.81 2.65
C ILE A 105 0.88 -9.36 2.48
N GLN A 106 0.00 -9.04 3.41
CA GLN A 106 -1.40 -9.48 3.41
C GLN A 106 -2.14 -8.97 2.17
N LEU A 107 -2.07 -7.67 1.89
CA LEU A 107 -2.76 -7.10 0.73
C LEU A 107 -2.09 -7.53 -0.58
N TYR A 108 -0.76 -7.56 -0.67
CA TYR A 108 -0.03 -8.12 -1.80
C TYR A 108 -0.51 -9.54 -2.13
N THR A 109 -0.58 -10.42 -1.13
CA THR A 109 -1.01 -11.81 -1.31
C THR A 109 -2.44 -11.90 -1.82
N SER A 110 -3.35 -11.08 -1.29
CA SER A 110 -4.76 -11.06 -1.73
C SER A 110 -4.92 -10.61 -3.17
N LEU A 111 -4.26 -9.52 -3.55
CA LEU A 111 -4.30 -9.01 -4.90
C LEU A 111 -3.64 -9.98 -5.89
N LYS A 112 -2.52 -10.59 -5.49
CA LYS A 112 -1.84 -11.61 -6.30
C LYS A 112 -2.74 -12.83 -6.55
N LYS A 113 -3.46 -13.31 -5.53
CA LYS A 113 -4.42 -14.44 -5.68
C LYS A 113 -5.60 -14.09 -6.59
N GLN A 114 -5.98 -12.82 -6.64
CA GLN A 114 -7.00 -12.30 -7.57
C GLN A 114 -6.44 -12.00 -8.97
N ARG A 115 -5.16 -12.33 -9.24
CA ARG A 115 -4.46 -12.09 -10.51
C ARG A 115 -4.36 -10.60 -10.88
N VAL A 116 -4.45 -9.71 -9.90
CA VAL A 116 -4.14 -8.30 -10.10
C VAL A 116 -2.63 -8.16 -10.29
N PRO A 117 -2.16 -7.40 -11.30
CA PRO A 117 -0.74 -7.15 -11.48
C PRO A 117 -0.15 -6.51 -10.22
N THR A 118 0.79 -7.20 -9.60
CA THR A 118 1.32 -6.81 -8.29
C THR A 118 2.79 -7.15 -8.13
N LYS A 119 3.51 -6.28 -7.42
CA LYS A 119 4.90 -6.45 -7.03
C LYS A 119 5.06 -5.97 -5.58
N LEU A 120 5.95 -6.61 -4.82
CA LEU A 120 6.31 -6.22 -3.46
C LEU A 120 7.82 -6.04 -3.41
N ILE A 121 8.28 -4.85 -2.99
CA ILE A 121 9.67 -4.54 -2.70
C ILE A 121 9.80 -4.42 -1.19
N ILE A 122 10.68 -5.22 -0.61
CA ILE A 122 11.03 -5.17 0.81
C ILE A 122 12.50 -4.74 0.88
N TYR A 123 12.77 -3.70 1.65
CA TYR A 123 14.14 -3.28 1.94
C TYR A 123 14.59 -3.89 3.27
N GLU A 124 15.50 -4.85 3.17
CA GLU A 124 16.09 -5.58 4.30
C GLU A 124 16.68 -4.63 5.33
N GLY A 125 16.40 -4.88 6.61
CA GLY A 125 16.89 -4.08 7.74
C GLY A 125 16.43 -2.61 7.78
N MET A 126 15.51 -2.19 6.91
CA MET A 126 15.04 -0.80 6.88
C MET A 126 13.83 -0.59 7.77
N ALA A 127 13.84 0.48 8.56
CA ALA A 127 12.71 0.91 9.38
C ALA A 127 11.65 1.68 8.55
N HIS A 128 10.71 2.35 9.23
CA HIS A 128 9.60 3.13 8.63
C HIS A 128 10.02 4.22 7.63
N GLY A 129 11.24 4.71 7.74
CA GLY A 129 11.80 5.74 6.88
C GLY A 129 13.32 5.82 7.03
N GLY A 130 13.92 6.88 6.49
CA GLY A 130 15.38 7.05 6.56
C GLY A 130 16.16 6.05 5.70
N TRP A 131 15.55 5.52 4.64
CA TRP A 131 16.18 4.54 3.77
C TRP A 131 17.43 5.14 3.11
N GLY A 132 18.47 4.33 2.92
CA GLY A 132 19.72 4.77 2.29
C GLY A 132 19.51 5.34 0.88
N HIS A 133 20.45 6.16 0.41
CA HIS A 133 20.37 6.82 -0.90
C HIS A 133 20.06 5.85 -2.05
N TRP A 134 20.72 4.68 -2.07
CA TRP A 134 20.50 3.66 -3.10
C TRP A 134 19.13 3.00 -3.02
N ASN A 135 18.60 2.77 -1.82
CA ASN A 135 17.24 2.25 -1.65
C ASN A 135 16.20 3.25 -2.18
N ASN A 136 16.40 4.55 -1.94
CA ASN A 136 15.55 5.60 -2.50
C ASN A 136 15.61 5.66 -4.03
N VAL A 137 16.81 5.62 -4.62
CA VAL A 137 16.96 5.60 -6.09
C VAL A 137 16.28 4.36 -6.68
N HIS A 138 16.54 3.18 -6.12
CA HIS A 138 15.89 1.93 -6.55
C HIS A 138 14.36 2.01 -6.45
N ARG A 139 13.84 2.57 -5.35
CA ARG A 139 12.39 2.77 -5.15
C ARG A 139 11.83 3.64 -6.25
N MET A 140 12.39 4.84 -6.43
CA MET A 140 11.90 5.82 -7.38
C MET A 140 11.92 5.30 -8.82
N ILE A 141 12.97 4.56 -9.22
CA ILE A 141 13.03 3.92 -10.55
C ILE A 141 11.91 2.90 -10.72
N ASN A 142 11.65 2.06 -9.72
CA ASN A 142 10.57 1.07 -9.80
C ASN A 142 9.18 1.72 -9.80
N GLU A 143 8.98 2.77 -9.01
CA GLU A 143 7.73 3.55 -9.01
C GLU A 143 7.49 4.20 -10.37
N LEU A 144 8.49 4.88 -10.94
CA LEU A 144 8.41 5.48 -12.28
C LEU A 144 8.05 4.41 -13.32
N ARG A 145 8.76 3.29 -13.36
CA ARG A 145 8.46 2.17 -14.27
C ARG A 145 7.04 1.64 -14.08
N TRP A 146 6.53 1.60 -12.84
CA TRP A 146 5.15 1.19 -12.55
C TRP A 146 4.15 2.16 -13.18
N TRP A 147 4.33 3.47 -12.97
CA TRP A 147 3.47 4.48 -13.56
C TRP A 147 3.53 4.47 -15.09
N GLU A 148 4.72 4.30 -15.66
CA GLU A 148 4.88 4.19 -17.11
C GLU A 148 4.14 2.99 -17.68
N THR A 149 4.19 1.85 -17.01
CA THR A 149 3.54 0.62 -17.48
C THR A 149 2.01 0.74 -17.47
N TYR A 150 1.43 1.38 -16.45
CA TYR A 150 -0.02 1.32 -16.21
C TYR A 150 -0.77 2.63 -16.43
N LEU A 151 -0.09 3.78 -16.53
CA LEU A 151 -0.73 5.10 -16.72
C LEU A 151 -0.32 5.82 -18.01
N LYS A 152 0.82 5.50 -18.63
CA LYS A 152 1.18 6.16 -19.90
C LYS A 152 0.26 5.68 -21.03
N PRO A 153 -0.10 6.58 -21.97
CA PRO A 153 -0.79 6.18 -23.20
C PRO A 153 0.06 5.21 -24.03
N MET A 154 -0.57 4.20 -24.61
CA MET A 154 0.08 3.38 -25.64
C MET A 154 0.61 4.28 -26.76
N GLY A 155 1.90 4.17 -27.07
CA GLY A 155 2.59 4.96 -28.12
C GLY A 155 3.56 6.03 -27.62
N THR A 156 3.71 6.24 -26.31
CA THR A 156 4.81 7.06 -25.77
C THR A 156 6.08 6.21 -25.64
N VAL A 157 7.18 6.66 -26.24
CA VAL A 157 8.46 5.94 -26.22
C VAL A 157 8.91 5.76 -24.76
N PRO A 158 9.30 4.54 -24.33
CA PRO A 158 9.85 4.33 -23.00
C PRO A 158 11.08 5.22 -22.80
N VAL A 159 11.26 5.75 -21.60
CA VAL A 159 12.57 6.31 -21.23
C VAL A 159 13.55 5.14 -21.29
N SER A 160 14.52 5.21 -22.21
CA SER A 160 15.50 4.15 -22.43
C SER A 160 16.17 3.78 -21.12
N ASP A 161 16.28 2.47 -20.86
CA ASP A 161 16.99 1.94 -19.71
C ASP A 161 18.46 2.37 -19.79
N PRO A 162 18.98 3.16 -18.84
CA PRO A 162 20.40 3.41 -18.76
C PRO A 162 21.02 2.18 -18.09
N ASN A 163 21.21 1.11 -18.85
CA ASN A 163 22.23 0.13 -18.51
C ASN A 163 23.59 0.84 -18.44
#